data_AF-A0A660T279-F1
#
_entry.id   AF-A0A660T279-F1
#
_cell.length_a   1.000
_cell.length_b   1.000
_cell.length_c   1.000
_cell.angle_alpha   90.00
_cell.angle_beta   90.00
_cell.angle_gamma   90.00
#
_symmetry.space_group_name_H-M   'P 1'
#
loop_
_entity.id
_entity.type
_entity.pdbx_description
1 polymer ?
#
loop_
_entity_poly.entity_id
_entity_poly.type
_entity_poly.pdbx_seq_one_letter_code
_entity_poly.pdbx_strand_id
1 'polypeptide(L)'
;TAVSLTGKLYRVSSKGEKIAEMNLGIPNIAGVPGSVSLSNLEFSIKRRENKLLFVTSAGGILYLISAQNAEKEEVYPLFGSKSSITGITVVPSGRGILMYTGTEDWILTGISININNETVEKDCNIWSLRLHDSCNTARQNGLCDSNNGAYLSIREKAFSGYSEFKANALDLMENYLTNKIFIPLYADKAEQILSFLSSESIYNKQYFLGKVINDFPEIRERSNILLGQLGTEAARKALAGLLPLEHSEPAEEACITSLGEIGMDPDGTSEKTLIEAFIKNKKNERIAVSVIKSLERIGIMNRGFKFISTYSKLIEASASVKSRMVQNALERAFRNMGKHIKKGRNK
;
A
#
# COMPACT_ATOMS: atom_id res chain seq x y z
N THR A 1 -16.02 -33.04 20.26
CA THR A 1 -14.68 -33.42 19.74
C THR A 1 -13.64 -32.62 20.51
N ALA A 2 -12.84 -33.28 21.35
CA ALA A 2 -11.80 -32.60 22.13
C ALA A 2 -10.63 -32.23 21.22
N VAL A 3 -10.33 -30.94 21.10
CA VAL A 3 -9.18 -30.42 20.34
C VAL A 3 -7.99 -30.39 21.30
N SER A 4 -6.99 -31.24 21.09
CA SER A 4 -5.75 -31.17 21.86
C SER A 4 -4.92 -29.98 21.36
N LEU A 5 -4.69 -29.00 22.22
CA LEU A 5 -3.81 -27.87 21.92
C LEU A 5 -2.37 -28.27 22.21
N THR A 6 -1.56 -28.40 21.15
CA THR A 6 -0.11 -28.48 21.23
C THR A 6 0.47 -27.13 20.79
N GLY A 7 1.45 -26.60 21.53
CA GLY A 7 1.98 -25.27 21.24
C GLY A 7 2.94 -24.75 22.30
N LYS A 8 3.35 -23.48 22.19
CA LYS A 8 4.19 -22.81 23.18
C LYS A 8 3.54 -21.51 23.60
N LEU A 9 3.53 -21.23 24.90
CA LEU A 9 2.99 -20.00 25.48
C LEU A 9 4.13 -19.09 25.91
N TYR A 10 4.06 -17.82 25.54
CA TYR A 10 5.09 -16.83 25.83
C TYR A 10 4.55 -15.75 26.77
N ARG A 11 5.33 -15.40 27.79
CA ARG A 11 5.13 -14.19 28.59
C ARG A 11 6.06 -13.11 28.07
N VAL A 12 5.52 -11.92 27.81
CA VAL A 12 6.29 -10.79 27.27
C VAL A 12 6.13 -9.59 28.20
N SER A 13 7.20 -8.80 28.36
CA SER A 13 7.22 -7.59 29.20
C SER A 13 6.41 -6.45 28.57
N SER A 14 6.11 -5.41 29.35
CA SER A 14 5.52 -4.17 28.85
C SER A 14 6.40 -3.43 27.83
N LYS A 15 7.65 -3.86 27.65
CA LYS A 15 8.60 -3.36 26.63
C LYS A 15 8.75 -4.30 25.44
N GLY A 16 8.01 -5.40 25.38
CA GLY A 16 8.08 -6.36 24.26
C GLY A 16 9.17 -7.42 24.39
N GLU A 17 9.82 -7.54 25.55
CA GLU A 17 10.88 -8.53 25.77
C GLU A 17 10.30 -9.86 26.27
N LYS A 18 10.76 -10.98 25.72
CA LYS A 18 10.32 -12.32 26.15
C LYS A 18 10.78 -12.60 27.58
N ILE A 19 9.84 -12.71 28.51
CA ILE A 19 10.07 -12.99 29.94
C ILE A 19 10.04 -14.50 30.23
N ALA A 20 9.13 -15.26 29.62
CA ALA A 20 9.02 -16.71 29.86
C ALA A 20 8.47 -17.47 28.64
N GLU A 21 8.77 -18.76 28.57
CA GLU A 21 8.26 -19.71 27.57
C GLU A 21 7.80 -20.98 28.28
N MET A 22 6.61 -21.46 27.94
CA MET A 22 6.06 -22.73 28.42
C MET A 22 5.65 -23.60 27.24
N ASN A 23 6.07 -24.86 27.24
CA ASN A 23 5.64 -25.83 26.23
C ASN A 23 4.31 -26.46 26.64
N LEU A 24 3.35 -26.49 25.74
CA LEU A 24 2.10 -27.24 25.85
C LEU A 24 2.30 -28.59 25.15
N GLY A 25 2.53 -29.63 25.96
CA GLY A 25 2.54 -31.06 25.61
C GLY A 25 2.75 -31.90 26.88
N ILE A 26 2.39 -33.18 27.05
CA ILE A 26 2.05 -34.39 26.23
C ILE A 26 1.47 -35.45 27.24
N PRO A 27 1.01 -36.71 26.95
CA PRO A 27 0.30 -37.33 25.83
C PRO A 27 -1.15 -37.73 26.18
N ASN A 28 -1.88 -38.12 25.14
CA ASN A 28 -3.09 -38.92 25.24
C ASN A 28 -2.74 -40.32 25.83
N ILE A 29 -2.97 -40.54 27.12
CA ILE A 29 -2.93 -41.89 27.72
C ILE A 29 -4.39 -42.33 27.88
N ALA A 30 -4.81 -43.27 27.03
CA ALA A 30 -6.09 -43.93 27.17
C ALA A 30 -6.12 -44.70 28.50
N GLY A 31 -7.06 -44.36 29.40
CA GLY A 31 -7.45 -45.25 30.50
C GLY A 31 -7.49 -44.71 31.93
N VAL A 32 -7.36 -43.39 32.19
CA VAL A 32 -7.55 -42.84 33.55
C VAL A 32 -8.78 -41.93 33.61
N PRO A 33 -9.78 -42.19 34.48
CA PRO A 33 -10.90 -41.27 34.68
C PRO A 33 -10.41 -40.07 35.48
N GLY A 34 -10.26 -38.93 34.80
CA GLY A 34 -9.75 -37.70 35.37
C GLY A 34 -9.57 -36.65 34.30
N SER A 35 -10.68 -36.12 33.80
CA SER A 35 -10.68 -34.89 33.00
C SER A 35 -9.91 -33.80 33.76
N VAL A 36 -8.79 -33.33 33.20
CA VAL A 36 -8.15 -32.10 33.69
C VAL A 36 -9.07 -30.95 33.30
N SER A 37 -9.88 -30.54 34.27
CA SER A 37 -10.70 -29.34 34.23
C SER A 37 -9.83 -28.11 33.99
N LEU A 38 -10.31 -27.18 33.15
CA LEU A 38 -9.75 -25.84 32.95
C LEU A 38 -9.66 -25.01 34.25
N SER A 39 -10.18 -25.54 35.37
CA SER A 39 -10.18 -24.90 36.70
C SER A 39 -8.81 -24.80 37.39
N ASN A 40 -7.73 -25.36 36.85
CA ASN A 40 -6.43 -25.40 37.53
C ASN A 40 -5.35 -24.47 36.93
N LEU A 41 -5.75 -23.45 36.16
CA LEU A 41 -4.86 -22.37 35.71
C LEU A 41 -4.92 -21.19 36.70
N GLU A 42 -4.12 -21.24 37.77
CA GLU A 42 -3.87 -20.06 38.62
C GLU A 42 -2.69 -19.25 38.06
N PHE A 43 -2.99 -18.13 37.40
CA PHE A 43 -2.09 -16.99 37.33
C PHE A 43 -2.86 -15.71 37.64
N SER A 44 -2.50 -15.07 38.75
CA SER A 44 -3.03 -13.77 39.13
C SER A 44 -2.28 -12.65 38.39
N ILE A 45 -2.91 -12.08 37.36
CA ILE A 45 -2.64 -10.70 36.97
C ILE A 45 -3.58 -9.84 37.81
N LYS A 46 -3.02 -8.95 38.63
CA LYS A 46 -3.78 -8.12 39.57
C LYS A 46 -4.92 -7.40 38.83
N ARG A 47 -6.15 -7.70 39.29
CA ARG A 47 -7.44 -7.11 38.91
C ARG A 47 -7.33 -5.61 38.63
N ARG A 48 -7.56 -5.24 37.37
CA ARG A 48 -8.69 -4.40 36.96
C ARG A 48 -9.13 -4.92 35.60
N GLU A 49 -10.38 -5.41 35.53
CA GLU A 49 -11.12 -5.76 34.31
C GLU A 49 -10.85 -7.15 33.68
N ASN A 50 -11.46 -8.17 34.32
CA ASN A 50 -11.89 -9.53 33.89
C ASN A 50 -11.78 -10.00 32.41
N LYS A 51 -10.75 -9.68 31.63
CA LYS A 51 -10.57 -10.21 30.27
C LYS A 51 -9.18 -10.84 30.12
N LEU A 52 -9.14 -12.07 29.63
CA LEU A 52 -7.92 -12.82 29.33
C LEU A 52 -7.83 -13.04 27.82
N LEU A 53 -6.68 -12.70 27.23
CA LEU A 53 -6.40 -12.89 25.81
C LEU A 53 -5.52 -14.12 25.62
N PHE A 54 -5.98 -15.07 24.80
CA PHE A 54 -5.20 -16.25 24.43
C PHE A 54 -4.88 -16.22 22.94
N VAL A 55 -3.64 -16.54 22.61
CA VAL A 55 -3.19 -16.69 21.23
C VAL A 55 -2.64 -18.09 21.05
N THR A 56 -3.16 -18.82 20.06
CA THR A 56 -2.59 -20.12 19.66
C THR A 56 -1.84 -19.97 18.34
N SER A 57 -0.60 -20.44 18.29
CA SER A 57 0.18 -20.51 17.04
C SER A 57 -0.37 -21.57 16.09
N ALA A 58 -0.98 -22.64 16.61
CA ALA A 58 -1.68 -23.64 15.83
C ALA A 58 -3.08 -23.14 15.46
N GLY A 59 -3.34 -22.99 14.16
CA GLY A 59 -4.65 -22.68 13.58
C GLY A 59 -5.01 -21.20 13.44
N GLY A 60 -4.15 -20.28 13.89
CA GLY A 60 -4.35 -18.84 13.71
C GLY A 60 -5.52 -18.26 14.50
N ILE A 61 -6.00 -18.96 15.53
CA ILE A 61 -7.19 -18.55 16.27
C ILE A 61 -6.77 -17.71 17.47
N LEU A 62 -7.28 -16.48 17.51
CA LEU A 62 -7.12 -15.58 18.62
C LEU A 62 -8.41 -15.59 19.43
N TYR A 63 -8.29 -15.88 20.73
CA TYR A 63 -9.42 -15.99 21.64
C TYR A 63 -9.39 -14.84 22.63
N LEU A 64 -10.52 -14.17 22.76
CA LEU A 64 -10.79 -13.28 23.88
C LEU A 64 -11.74 -14.01 24.83
N ILE A 65 -11.30 -14.28 26.05
CA ILE A 65 -12.17 -14.83 27.11
C ILE A 65 -12.55 -13.67 28.02
N SER A 66 -13.83 -13.31 27.99
CA SER A 66 -14.41 -12.34 28.92
C SER A 66 -15.02 -13.11 30.08
N ALA A 67 -14.47 -12.95 31.29
CA ALA A 67 -15.06 -13.51 32.50
C ALA A 67 -16.13 -12.55 33.03
N GLN A 68 -17.27 -12.46 32.33
CA GLN A 68 -18.44 -11.75 32.84
C GLN A 68 -19.34 -12.75 33.56
N ASN A 69 -19.35 -12.63 34.89
CA ASN A 69 -19.95 -13.55 35.86
C ASN A 69 -19.26 -14.93 35.86
N ALA A 70 -19.07 -15.49 37.06
CA ALA A 70 -18.25 -16.66 37.34
C ALA A 70 -18.68 -17.98 36.64
N GLU A 71 -19.64 -17.92 35.70
CA GLU A 71 -20.30 -19.08 35.11
C GLU A 71 -20.36 -19.05 33.56
N LYS A 72 -19.95 -17.98 32.87
CA LYS A 72 -19.96 -17.94 31.40
C LYS A 72 -18.63 -17.44 30.82
N GLU A 73 -17.90 -18.37 30.22
CA GLU A 73 -16.80 -18.08 29.30
C GLU A 73 -17.35 -18.02 27.88
N GLU A 74 -17.43 -16.82 27.30
CA GLU A 74 -17.69 -16.69 25.86
C GLU A 74 -16.35 -16.62 25.13
N VAL A 75 -16.16 -17.56 24.21
CA VAL A 75 -14.95 -17.69 23.39
C VAL A 75 -15.26 -17.17 22.00
N TYR A 76 -14.68 -16.02 21.65
CA TYR A 76 -14.83 -15.42 20.33
C TYR A 76 -13.64 -15.79 19.44
N PRO A 77 -13.82 -16.57 18.37
CA PRO A 77 -12.79 -16.76 17.37
C PRO A 77 -12.66 -15.48 16.55
N LEU A 78 -11.52 -14.79 16.65
CA LEU A 78 -11.27 -13.55 15.92
C LEU A 78 -10.69 -13.79 14.51
N PHE A 79 -10.29 -15.02 14.17
CA PHE A 79 -9.64 -15.36 12.90
C PHE A 79 -10.07 -16.71 12.30
N GLY A 80 -10.05 -16.78 10.97
CA GLY A 80 -10.41 -17.93 10.15
C GLY A 80 -9.32 -19.00 10.05
N SER A 81 -9.77 -20.25 9.92
CA SER A 81 -9.11 -21.48 10.37
C SER A 81 -7.94 -22.05 9.52
N LYS A 82 -7.13 -21.24 8.82
CA LYS A 82 -6.13 -21.83 7.88
C LYS A 82 -4.72 -21.24 7.85
N SER A 83 -4.48 -20.04 8.37
CA SER A 83 -3.14 -19.42 8.32
C SER A 83 -2.52 -19.37 9.72
N SER A 84 -1.28 -19.85 9.88
CA SER A 84 -0.58 -19.76 11.16
C SER A 84 -0.19 -18.30 11.45
N ILE A 85 -0.28 -17.89 12.72
CA ILE A 85 0.17 -16.56 13.15
C ILE A 85 1.69 -16.62 13.33
N THR A 86 2.42 -15.79 12.57
CA THR A 86 3.90 -15.76 12.56
C THR A 86 4.49 -14.80 13.58
N GLY A 87 3.73 -13.78 14.01
CA GLY A 87 4.21 -12.82 14.98
C GLY A 87 3.09 -12.01 15.62
N ILE A 88 3.31 -11.58 16.87
CA ILE A 88 2.42 -10.69 17.59
C ILE A 88 3.24 -9.61 18.28
N THR A 89 2.82 -8.36 18.12
CA THR A 89 3.34 -7.20 18.84
C THR A 89 2.19 -6.50 19.52
N VAL A 90 2.37 -6.14 20.79
CA VAL A 90 1.36 -5.43 21.58
C VAL A 90 1.93 -4.07 21.93
N VAL A 91 1.22 -3.01 21.55
CA VAL A 91 1.60 -1.62 21.80
C VAL A 91 0.55 -0.99 22.74
N PRO A 92 0.94 -0.49 23.92
CA PRO A 92 0.04 0.26 24.77
C PRO A 92 -0.37 1.56 24.05
N SER A 93 -1.68 1.83 24.03
CA SER A 93 -2.27 3.06 23.48
C SER A 93 -2.92 3.83 24.63
N GLY A 94 -2.95 5.16 24.55
CA GLY A 94 -3.52 6.01 25.61
C GLY A 94 -5.00 5.73 25.94
N ARG A 95 -5.70 4.92 25.13
CA ARG A 95 -7.09 4.48 25.33
C ARG A 95 -7.27 2.96 25.41
N GLY A 96 -6.19 2.18 25.50
CA GLY A 96 -6.28 0.72 25.54
C GLY A 96 -5.06 -0.01 25.00
N ILE A 97 -5.26 -1.17 24.38
CA ILE A 97 -4.19 -1.99 23.81
C ILE A 97 -4.35 -2.07 22.30
N LEU A 98 -3.29 -1.77 21.55
CA LEU A 98 -3.23 -2.01 20.12
C LEU A 98 -2.37 -3.25 19.87
N MET A 99 -2.97 -4.31 19.35
CA MET A 99 -2.27 -5.53 19.03
C MET A 99 -2.10 -5.64 17.53
N TYR A 100 -0.88 -5.92 17.10
CA TYR A 100 -0.53 -6.24 15.73
C TYR A 100 -0.22 -7.72 15.64
N THR A 101 -0.89 -8.44 14.75
CA THR A 101 -0.57 -9.84 14.45
C THR A 101 -0.25 -9.97 12.97
N GLY A 102 0.80 -10.73 12.65
CA GLY A 102 1.16 -11.14 11.30
C GLY A 102 0.79 -12.61 11.09
N THR A 103 0.28 -12.96 9.92
CA THR A 103 0.12 -14.37 9.49
C THR A 103 1.29 -14.80 8.59
N GLU A 104 1.38 -16.10 8.27
CA GLU A 104 2.30 -16.62 7.24
C GLU A 104 2.11 -15.94 5.88
N ASP A 105 0.90 -15.45 5.64
CA ASP A 105 0.53 -14.67 4.45
C ASP A 105 0.89 -13.18 4.56
N TRP A 106 1.68 -12.80 5.57
CA TRP A 106 2.17 -11.44 5.82
C TRP A 106 1.06 -10.38 6.00
N ILE A 107 -0.14 -10.82 6.40
CA ILE A 107 -1.24 -9.91 6.71
C ILE A 107 -1.00 -9.34 8.11
N LEU A 108 -0.66 -8.05 8.18
CA LEU A 108 -0.61 -7.33 9.44
C LEU A 108 -2.03 -6.91 9.84
N THR A 109 -2.53 -7.47 10.92
CA THR A 109 -3.83 -7.12 11.48
C THR A 109 -3.63 -6.33 12.76
N GLY A 110 -4.12 -5.08 12.77
CA GLY A 110 -4.22 -4.25 13.96
C GLY A 110 -5.57 -4.45 14.64
N ILE A 111 -5.56 -4.88 15.90
CA ILE A 111 -6.74 -5.00 16.75
C ILE A 111 -6.60 -3.98 17.87
N SER A 112 -7.47 -2.97 17.88
CA SER A 112 -7.55 -1.99 18.95
C SER A 112 -8.57 -2.46 19.98
N ILE A 113 -8.12 -2.76 21.18
CA ILE A 113 -8.96 -3.12 22.32
C ILE A 113 -9.05 -1.88 23.22
N ASN A 114 -10.20 -1.21 23.20
CA ASN A 114 -10.48 -0.15 24.16
C ASN A 114 -10.83 -0.79 25.50
N ILE A 115 -10.06 -0.47 26.54
CA ILE A 115 -10.20 -1.07 27.87
C ILE A 115 -11.31 -0.36 28.65
N ASN A 116 -11.59 0.92 28.35
CA ASN A 116 -12.43 1.76 29.20
C ASN A 116 -13.93 1.71 28.89
N ASN A 117 -14.36 0.97 27.86
CA ASN A 117 -15.78 0.83 27.52
C ASN A 117 -16.22 -0.64 27.62
N GLU A 118 -17.29 -0.90 28.38
CA GLU A 118 -17.87 -2.23 28.64
C GLU A 118 -18.41 -2.92 27.38
N THR A 119 -18.56 -2.18 26.29
CA THR A 119 -18.90 -2.69 24.96
C THR A 119 -17.64 -2.84 24.12
N VAL A 120 -17.32 -4.07 23.69
CA VAL A 120 -16.50 -4.26 22.49
C VAL A 120 -17.34 -3.70 21.35
N GLU A 121 -17.15 -2.42 21.02
CA GLU A 121 -17.74 -1.86 19.82
C GLU A 121 -17.26 -2.72 18.65
N LYS A 122 -18.20 -3.40 18.00
CA LYS A 122 -18.01 -4.12 16.73
C LYS A 122 -17.50 -3.22 15.60
N ASP A 123 -17.40 -1.92 15.86
CA ASP A 123 -16.75 -0.91 15.02
C ASP A 123 -15.22 -0.88 15.20
N CYS A 124 -14.63 -1.99 15.64
CA CYS A 124 -13.27 -2.31 15.25
C CYS A 124 -13.30 -2.43 13.72
N ASN A 125 -13.01 -1.34 13.02
CA ASN A 125 -12.63 -1.38 11.62
C ASN A 125 -11.34 -2.23 11.56
N ILE A 126 -11.51 -3.55 11.50
CA ILE A 126 -10.46 -4.54 11.27
C ILE A 126 -10.05 -4.38 9.81
N TRP A 127 -9.41 -3.26 9.52
CA TRP A 127 -8.71 -3.09 8.29
C TRP A 127 -7.36 -3.74 8.53
N SER A 128 -7.15 -4.87 7.85
CA SER A 128 -5.80 -5.29 7.50
C SER A 128 -5.20 -4.12 6.73
N LEU A 129 -4.42 -3.29 7.43
CA LEU A 129 -3.63 -2.26 6.79
C LEU A 129 -2.58 -3.03 6.00
N ARG A 130 -2.85 -3.28 4.71
CA ARG A 130 -1.86 -3.83 3.78
C ARG A 130 -0.81 -2.76 3.61
N LEU A 131 0.18 -2.77 4.50
CA LEU A 131 1.39 -1.99 4.33
C LEU A 131 2.02 -2.48 3.03
N HIS A 132 1.96 -1.61 2.03
CA HIS A 132 2.65 -1.79 0.76
C HIS A 132 4.13 -2.02 1.07
N ASP A 133 4.63 -3.25 0.91
CA ASP A 133 6.05 -3.43 0.69
C ASP A 133 6.34 -3.00 -0.75
N SER A 134 7.51 -2.41 -0.99
CA SER A 134 7.96 -2.00 -2.31
C SER A 134 8.05 -3.16 -3.32
N CYS A 135 7.80 -4.39 -2.88
CA CYS A 135 7.90 -5.63 -3.64
C CYS A 135 6.54 -6.29 -3.96
N ASN A 136 5.40 -5.76 -3.48
CA ASN A 136 4.05 -6.33 -3.65
C ASN A 136 3.92 -7.83 -3.30
N THR A 137 4.69 -8.32 -2.34
CA THR A 137 4.83 -9.78 -2.06
C THR A 137 3.55 -10.39 -1.48
N ALA A 138 2.72 -9.60 -0.78
CA ALA A 138 1.43 -10.06 -0.22
C ALA A 138 0.35 -10.35 -1.28
N ARG A 139 0.54 -9.89 -2.53
CA ARG A 139 -0.29 -10.35 -3.67
C ARG A 139 0.24 -11.65 -4.28
N GLN A 140 1.48 -12.05 -4.01
CA GLN A 140 2.17 -13.13 -4.74
C GLN A 140 1.75 -14.56 -4.33
N ASN A 141 1.32 -14.81 -3.08
CA ASN A 141 1.41 -16.17 -2.52
C ASN A 141 0.10 -16.95 -2.31
N GLY A 142 -1.02 -16.54 -2.90
CA GLY A 142 -2.30 -17.24 -2.78
C GLY A 142 -2.77 -17.98 -4.04
N LEU A 143 -2.03 -18.98 -4.54
CA LEU A 143 -2.55 -20.05 -5.42
C LEU A 143 -3.18 -19.67 -6.78
N CYS A 144 -2.74 -18.60 -7.45
CA CYS A 144 -3.18 -18.33 -8.84
C CYS A 144 -1.99 -18.35 -9.80
N ASP A 145 -2.15 -18.99 -10.95
CA ASP A 145 -1.25 -18.77 -12.09
C ASP A 145 -1.17 -17.25 -12.33
N SER A 146 0.04 -16.74 -12.53
CA SER A 146 0.26 -15.35 -12.96
C SER A 146 -0.53 -15.01 -14.24
N ASN A 147 -0.91 -16.04 -15.00
CA ASN A 147 -1.81 -15.99 -16.15
C ASN A 147 -3.24 -16.47 -15.85
N ASN A 148 -3.84 -16.07 -14.72
CA ASN A 148 -5.24 -16.41 -14.44
C ASN A 148 -6.21 -15.78 -15.47
N GLY A 149 -7.42 -16.34 -15.56
CA GLY A 149 -8.42 -15.93 -16.55
C GLY A 149 -8.81 -14.45 -16.46
N ALA A 150 -8.76 -13.83 -15.27
CA ALA A 150 -9.06 -12.40 -15.12
C ALA A 150 -7.96 -11.54 -15.76
N TYR A 151 -6.68 -11.87 -15.54
CA TYR A 151 -5.57 -11.23 -16.22
C TYR A 151 -5.69 -11.37 -17.74
N LEU A 152 -5.93 -12.59 -18.25
CA LEU A 152 -6.07 -12.82 -19.69
C LEU A 152 -7.21 -11.98 -20.28
N SER A 153 -8.36 -11.94 -19.61
CA SER A 153 -9.51 -11.15 -20.08
C SER A 153 -9.21 -9.65 -20.16
N ILE A 154 -8.58 -9.08 -19.13
CA ILE A 154 -8.22 -7.65 -19.11
C ILE A 154 -7.13 -7.36 -20.15
N ARG A 155 -6.15 -8.25 -20.27
CA ARG A 155 -5.07 -8.16 -21.25
C ARG A 155 -5.62 -8.16 -22.67
N GLU A 156 -6.48 -9.10 -23.04
CA GLU A 156 -7.05 -9.15 -24.40
C GLU A 156 -7.80 -7.84 -24.75
N LYS A 157 -8.54 -7.28 -23.79
CA LYS A 157 -9.20 -5.98 -23.96
C LYS A 157 -8.20 -4.84 -24.15
N ALA A 158 -7.17 -4.77 -23.30
CA ALA A 158 -6.15 -3.72 -23.35
C ALA A 158 -5.30 -3.76 -24.63
N PHE A 159 -5.00 -4.96 -25.13
CA PHE A 159 -4.16 -5.18 -26.31
C PHE A 159 -4.97 -5.17 -27.62
N SER A 160 -6.29 -5.01 -27.55
CA SER A 160 -7.13 -4.87 -28.74
C SER A 160 -6.80 -3.61 -29.55
N GLY A 161 -7.19 -3.59 -30.82
CA GLY A 161 -7.08 -2.40 -31.67
C GLY A 161 -8.21 -1.38 -31.48
N TYR A 162 -9.17 -1.64 -30.59
CA TYR A 162 -10.38 -0.84 -30.43
C TYR A 162 -10.32 -0.03 -29.14
N SER A 163 -10.52 1.29 -29.24
CA SER A 163 -10.48 2.19 -28.07
C SER A 163 -11.50 1.84 -27.00
N GLU A 164 -12.69 1.37 -27.39
CA GLU A 164 -13.76 0.97 -26.47
C GLU A 164 -13.34 -0.17 -25.53
N PHE A 165 -12.67 -1.20 -26.07
CA PHE A 165 -12.19 -2.30 -25.24
C PHE A 165 -11.06 -1.89 -24.32
N LYS A 166 -10.19 -0.96 -24.74
CA LYS A 166 -9.15 -0.39 -23.89
C LYS A 166 -9.75 0.45 -22.76
N ALA A 167 -10.76 1.27 -23.06
CA ALA A 167 -11.50 2.02 -22.06
C ALA A 167 -12.15 1.07 -21.04
N ASN A 168 -12.76 -0.03 -21.50
CA ASN A 168 -13.31 -1.06 -20.63
C ASN A 168 -12.24 -1.74 -19.75
N ALA A 169 -11.05 -2.01 -20.30
CA ALA A 169 -9.93 -2.52 -19.51
C ALA A 169 -9.52 -1.52 -18.42
N LEU A 170 -9.45 -0.23 -18.75
CA LEU A 170 -9.14 0.83 -17.78
C LEU A 170 -10.23 0.96 -16.70
N ASP A 171 -11.51 0.84 -17.04
CA ASP A 171 -12.60 0.86 -16.07
C ASP A 171 -12.47 -0.29 -15.06
N LEU A 172 -12.10 -1.49 -15.52
CA LEU A 172 -11.84 -2.63 -14.64
C LEU A 172 -10.63 -2.39 -13.74
N MET A 173 -9.55 -1.82 -14.28
CA MET A 173 -8.34 -1.48 -13.52
C MET A 173 -8.60 -0.39 -12.48
N GLU A 174 -9.36 0.64 -12.83
CA GLU A 174 -9.76 1.71 -11.92
C GLU A 174 -10.65 1.18 -10.78
N ASN A 175 -11.66 0.38 -11.11
CA ASN A 175 -12.51 -0.27 -10.11
C ASN A 175 -11.72 -1.21 -9.19
N TYR A 176 -10.70 -1.87 -9.74
CA TYR A 176 -9.79 -2.71 -8.97
C TYR A 176 -8.91 -1.90 -8.02
N LEU A 177 -8.25 -0.84 -8.49
CA LEU A 177 -7.37 0.01 -7.68
C LEU A 177 -8.13 0.81 -6.62
N THR A 178 -9.40 1.18 -6.89
CA THR A 178 -10.28 1.87 -5.94
C THR A 178 -11.02 0.92 -4.99
N ASN A 179 -10.70 -0.39 -5.01
CA ASN A 179 -11.32 -1.43 -4.18
C ASN A 179 -12.85 -1.58 -4.36
N LYS A 180 -13.40 -1.16 -5.51
CA LYS A 180 -14.82 -1.36 -5.84
C LYS A 180 -15.10 -2.80 -6.29
N ILE A 181 -14.13 -3.44 -6.93
CA ILE A 181 -14.23 -4.82 -7.43
C ILE A 181 -12.96 -5.56 -7.05
N PHE A 182 -13.11 -6.80 -6.56
CA PHE A 182 -11.97 -7.71 -6.41
C PHE A 182 -11.68 -8.39 -7.74
N ILE A 183 -10.45 -8.21 -8.23
CA ILE A 183 -9.91 -8.93 -9.39
C ILE A 183 -8.65 -9.66 -8.88
N PRO A 184 -8.50 -10.98 -9.14
CA PRO A 184 -7.29 -11.71 -8.76
C PRO A 184 -6.11 -11.33 -9.68
N LEU A 185 -5.74 -10.06 -9.73
CA LEU A 185 -4.69 -9.52 -10.60
C LEU A 185 -3.44 -9.20 -9.77
N TYR A 186 -2.28 -9.70 -10.22
CA TYR A 186 -1.01 -9.38 -9.59
C TYR A 186 -0.56 -7.96 -9.97
N ALA A 187 0.24 -7.32 -9.10
CA ALA A 187 0.71 -5.95 -9.34
C ALA A 187 1.61 -5.86 -10.58
N ASP A 188 2.49 -6.82 -10.83
CA ASP A 188 3.34 -6.88 -12.03
C ASP A 188 2.50 -6.92 -13.32
N LYS A 189 1.38 -7.65 -13.29
CA LYS A 189 0.45 -7.73 -14.43
C LYS A 189 -0.34 -6.45 -14.62
N ALA A 190 -0.76 -5.83 -13.51
CA ALA A 190 -1.38 -4.52 -13.55
C ALA A 190 -0.43 -3.47 -14.16
N GLU A 191 0.83 -3.45 -13.72
CA GLU A 191 1.89 -2.61 -14.27
C GLU A 191 2.10 -2.86 -15.75
N GLN A 192 2.20 -4.12 -16.16
CA GLN A 192 2.42 -4.49 -17.56
C GLN A 192 1.28 -3.98 -18.46
N ILE A 193 0.03 -4.20 -18.06
CA ILE A 193 -1.15 -3.75 -18.83
C ILE A 193 -1.19 -2.22 -18.90
N LEU A 194 -1.04 -1.53 -17.76
CA LEU A 194 -1.11 -0.07 -17.72
C LEU A 194 0.06 0.58 -18.45
N SER A 195 1.26 0.00 -18.39
CA SER A 195 2.43 0.48 -19.13
C SER A 195 2.28 0.28 -20.65
N PHE A 196 1.61 -0.80 -21.07
CA PHE A 196 1.28 -0.99 -22.48
C PHE A 196 0.30 0.08 -22.96
N LEU A 197 -0.79 0.31 -22.21
CA LEU A 197 -1.80 1.31 -22.57
C LEU A 197 -1.26 2.74 -22.52
N SER A 198 -0.39 3.08 -21.56
CA SER A 198 0.24 4.40 -21.49
C SER A 198 1.24 4.67 -22.61
N SER A 199 1.80 3.63 -23.23
CA SER A 199 2.79 3.74 -24.31
C SER A 199 2.21 3.62 -25.72
N GLU A 200 0.89 3.49 -25.81
CA GLU A 200 0.19 3.30 -27.07
C GLU A 200 0.40 4.49 -28.03
N SER A 201 0.71 4.20 -29.29
CA SER A 201 1.10 5.21 -30.31
C SER A 201 2.35 6.03 -30.04
N ILE A 202 3.03 5.79 -28.91
CA ILE A 202 4.37 6.33 -28.66
C ILE A 202 5.40 5.37 -29.23
N TYR A 203 5.44 4.12 -28.73
CA TYR A 203 6.36 3.09 -29.19
C TYR A 203 5.77 2.25 -30.34
N ASN A 204 4.47 1.99 -30.31
CA ASN A 204 3.78 1.10 -31.25
C ASN A 204 2.86 1.90 -32.17
N LYS A 205 3.44 2.62 -33.14
CA LYS A 205 2.66 3.40 -34.12
C LYS A 205 2.11 2.49 -35.22
N GLN A 206 0.79 2.45 -35.37
CA GLN A 206 0.13 1.79 -36.50
C GLN A 206 -0.33 2.84 -37.49
N TYR A 207 -0.02 2.63 -38.77
CA TYR A 207 -0.35 3.59 -39.83
C TYR A 207 -1.41 3.04 -40.76
N PHE A 208 -2.40 3.87 -41.10
CA PHE A 208 -3.33 3.65 -42.20
C PHE A 208 -3.37 4.90 -43.06
N LEU A 209 -3.05 4.76 -44.36
CA LEU A 209 -2.97 5.88 -45.30
C LEU A 209 -2.10 7.05 -44.78
N GLY A 210 -0.97 6.73 -44.14
CA GLY A 210 -0.01 7.71 -43.62
C GLY A 210 -0.43 8.39 -42.31
N LYS A 211 -1.59 8.05 -41.73
CA LYS A 211 -2.05 8.56 -40.43
C LYS A 211 -1.87 7.50 -39.35
N VAL A 212 -1.47 7.92 -38.15
CA VAL A 212 -1.45 7.05 -36.98
C VAL A 212 -2.91 6.76 -36.58
N ILE A 213 -3.31 5.48 -36.58
CA ILE A 213 -4.71 5.08 -36.33
C ILE A 213 -5.00 4.70 -34.89
N ASN A 214 -3.97 4.41 -34.11
CA ASN A 214 -4.12 3.98 -32.73
C ASN A 214 -3.77 5.07 -31.71
N ASP A 215 -3.86 6.35 -32.11
CA ASP A 215 -3.54 7.47 -31.24
C ASP A 215 -4.75 7.82 -30.35
N PHE A 216 -4.76 7.23 -29.15
CA PHE A 216 -5.82 7.38 -28.16
C PHE A 216 -5.29 8.14 -26.92
N PRO A 217 -5.18 9.48 -26.98
CA PRO A 217 -4.63 10.28 -25.88
C PRO A 217 -5.42 10.12 -24.58
N GLU A 218 -6.73 9.91 -24.62
CA GLU A 218 -7.60 9.66 -23.46
C GLU A 218 -7.27 8.34 -22.76
N ILE A 219 -6.87 7.32 -23.51
CA ILE A 219 -6.42 6.03 -22.97
C ILE A 219 -5.07 6.22 -22.27
N ARG A 220 -4.13 6.96 -22.88
CA ARG A 220 -2.83 7.27 -22.27
C ARG A 220 -2.98 8.10 -21.00
N GLU A 221 -3.81 9.16 -21.03
CA GLU A 221 -4.10 10.02 -19.88
C GLU A 221 -4.60 9.19 -18.69
N ARG A 222 -5.65 8.38 -18.89
CA ARG A 222 -6.20 7.52 -17.84
C ARG A 222 -5.18 6.48 -17.35
N SER A 223 -4.43 5.86 -18.26
CA SER A 223 -3.41 4.87 -17.90
C SER A 223 -2.29 5.47 -17.04
N ASN A 224 -1.84 6.69 -17.37
CA ASN A 224 -0.84 7.40 -16.60
C ASN A 224 -1.31 7.68 -15.17
N ILE A 225 -2.56 8.12 -15.01
CA ILE A 225 -3.19 8.32 -13.69
C ILE A 225 -3.20 7.03 -12.88
N LEU A 226 -3.63 5.91 -13.48
CA LEU A 226 -3.68 4.62 -12.80
C LEU A 226 -2.28 4.08 -12.45
N LEU A 227 -1.26 4.34 -13.27
CA LEU A 227 0.15 4.06 -12.92
C LEU A 227 0.61 4.88 -11.71
N GLY A 228 0.21 6.15 -11.63
CA GLY A 228 0.45 7.00 -10.45
C GLY A 228 -0.18 6.42 -9.18
N GLN A 229 -1.43 5.99 -9.26
CA GLN A 229 -2.14 5.35 -8.15
C GLN A 229 -1.52 4.02 -7.71
N LEU A 230 -0.93 3.27 -8.65
CA LEU A 230 -0.27 2.01 -8.35
C LEU A 230 0.98 2.21 -7.47
N GLY A 231 1.66 3.35 -7.61
CA GLY A 231 2.68 3.78 -6.63
C GLY A 231 4.01 3.03 -6.69
N THR A 232 4.22 2.14 -7.66
CA THR A 232 5.38 1.25 -7.68
C THR A 232 6.59 1.87 -8.39
N GLU A 233 7.78 1.33 -8.10
CA GLU A 233 9.02 1.78 -8.75
C GLU A 233 9.00 1.51 -10.27
N ALA A 234 8.40 0.40 -10.70
CA ALA A 234 8.23 0.07 -12.10
C ALA A 234 7.29 1.07 -12.80
N ALA A 235 6.15 1.40 -12.18
CA ALA A 235 5.23 2.41 -12.71
C ALA A 235 5.91 3.78 -12.85
N ARG A 236 6.70 4.19 -11.85
CA ARG A 236 7.51 5.41 -11.91
C ARG A 236 8.49 5.41 -13.09
N LYS A 237 9.25 4.33 -13.27
CA LYS A 237 10.21 4.20 -14.39
C LYS A 237 9.51 4.25 -15.74
N ALA A 238 8.35 3.59 -15.87
CA ALA A 238 7.55 3.63 -17.09
C ALA A 238 7.11 5.08 -17.40
N LEU A 239 6.51 5.78 -16.43
CA LEU A 239 6.09 7.18 -16.58
C LEU A 239 7.28 8.10 -16.94
N ALA A 240 8.42 7.96 -16.25
CA ALA A 240 9.61 8.76 -16.51
C ALA A 240 10.21 8.52 -17.91
N GLY A 241 10.11 7.29 -18.43
CA GLY A 241 10.53 6.95 -19.79
C GLY A 241 9.57 7.45 -20.88
N LEU A 242 8.28 7.57 -20.55
CA LEU A 242 7.24 8.01 -21.49
C LEU A 242 7.15 9.54 -21.61
N LEU A 243 7.33 10.27 -20.52
CA LEU A 243 7.14 11.73 -20.48
C LEU A 243 7.91 12.49 -21.59
N PRO A 244 9.18 12.18 -21.92
CA PRO A 244 9.90 12.88 -23.00
C PRO A 244 9.28 12.68 -24.39
N LEU A 245 8.51 11.61 -24.58
CA LEU A 245 7.95 11.17 -25.85
C LEU A 245 6.46 11.51 -25.99
N GLU A 246 5.83 11.99 -24.93
CA GLU A 246 4.42 12.37 -24.96
C GLU A 246 4.23 13.71 -25.68
N HIS A 247 3.19 13.74 -26.51
CA HIS A 247 2.86 14.88 -27.37
C HIS A 247 1.45 15.42 -27.11
N SER A 248 0.59 14.65 -26.45
CA SER A 248 -0.75 15.08 -26.04
C SER A 248 -0.68 15.81 -24.70
N GLU A 249 -1.09 17.07 -24.65
CA GLU A 249 -1.02 17.87 -23.41
C GLU A 249 -1.76 17.24 -22.22
N PRO A 250 -3.00 16.69 -22.36
CA PRO A 250 -3.67 15.99 -21.27
C PRO A 250 -2.88 14.78 -20.74
N ALA A 251 -2.35 13.96 -21.64
CA ALA A 251 -1.58 12.77 -21.26
C ALA A 251 -0.21 13.15 -20.64
N GLU A 252 0.43 14.21 -21.14
CA GLU A 252 1.68 14.77 -20.60
C GLU A 252 1.46 15.27 -19.16
N GLU A 253 0.40 16.04 -18.93
CA GLU A 253 0.07 16.53 -17.59
C GLU A 253 -0.29 15.39 -16.62
N ALA A 254 -1.05 14.39 -17.07
CA ALA A 254 -1.34 13.20 -16.29
C ALA A 254 -0.03 12.48 -15.90
N CYS A 255 0.88 12.26 -16.85
CA CYS A 255 2.18 11.65 -16.59
C CYS A 255 3.01 12.44 -15.56
N ILE A 256 3.05 13.77 -15.70
CA ILE A 256 3.73 14.67 -14.76
C ILE A 256 3.14 14.57 -13.36
N THR A 257 1.81 14.62 -13.26
CA THR A 257 1.10 14.59 -11.97
C THR A 257 1.32 13.24 -11.27
N SER A 258 1.22 12.15 -12.02
CA SER A 258 1.43 10.79 -11.52
C SER A 258 2.85 10.54 -11.03
N LEU A 259 3.89 11.07 -11.70
CA LEU A 259 5.26 11.04 -11.16
C LEU A 259 5.37 11.75 -9.81
N GLY A 260 4.68 12.88 -9.66
CA GLY A 260 4.60 13.62 -8.40
C GLY A 260 3.82 12.90 -7.30
N GLU A 261 2.79 12.12 -7.66
CA GLU A 261 2.00 11.30 -6.73
C GLU A 261 2.78 10.11 -6.19
N ILE A 262 3.55 9.43 -7.04
CA ILE A 262 4.43 8.35 -6.60
C ILE A 262 5.50 8.91 -5.66
N GLY A 263 6.12 10.04 -6.05
CA GLY A 263 6.97 10.87 -5.22
C GLY A 263 8.32 10.28 -4.79
N MET A 264 8.44 8.97 -4.65
CA MET A 264 9.69 8.24 -4.41
C MET A 264 10.61 8.35 -5.64
N ASP A 265 11.84 8.81 -5.48
CA ASP A 265 12.79 8.99 -6.60
C ASP A 265 14.25 8.72 -6.18
N PRO A 266 14.60 7.47 -5.80
CA PRO A 266 15.90 7.14 -5.20
C PRO A 266 17.09 7.41 -6.13
N ASP A 267 16.86 7.29 -7.44
CA ASP A 267 17.83 7.47 -8.51
C ASP A 267 17.82 8.88 -9.14
N GLY A 268 16.86 9.73 -8.77
CA GLY A 268 16.70 11.08 -9.31
C GLY A 268 16.22 11.13 -10.76
N THR A 269 15.74 10.01 -11.33
CA THR A 269 15.33 9.98 -12.74
C THR A 269 14.04 10.76 -12.97
N SER A 270 13.09 10.68 -12.05
CA SER A 270 11.82 11.42 -12.15
C SER A 270 12.08 12.93 -12.05
N GLU A 271 12.95 13.34 -11.13
CA GLU A 271 13.44 14.71 -10.96
C GLU A 271 14.05 15.25 -12.26
N LYS A 272 14.98 14.49 -12.86
CA LYS A 272 15.63 14.88 -14.13
C LYS A 272 14.61 15.06 -15.25
N THR A 273 13.75 14.06 -15.46
CA THR A 273 12.74 14.09 -16.53
C THR A 273 11.75 15.24 -16.35
N LEU A 274 11.31 15.50 -15.11
CA LEU A 274 10.40 16.62 -14.82
C LEU A 274 11.06 17.98 -15.11
N ILE A 275 12.35 18.16 -14.80
CA ILE A 275 13.06 19.40 -15.15
C ILE A 275 13.15 19.60 -16.67
N GLU A 276 13.41 18.54 -17.42
CA GLU A 276 13.41 18.59 -18.88
C GLU A 276 12.02 18.97 -19.42
N ALA A 277 10.95 18.37 -18.87
CA ALA A 277 9.57 18.73 -19.19
C ALA A 277 9.25 20.19 -18.83
N PHE A 278 9.75 20.71 -17.70
CA PHE A 278 9.60 22.11 -17.34
C PHE A 278 10.25 23.04 -18.36
N ILE A 279 11.47 22.72 -18.79
CA ILE A 279 12.23 23.52 -19.76
C ILE A 279 11.53 23.53 -21.12
N LYS A 280 11.05 22.37 -21.58
CA LYS A 280 10.25 22.23 -22.81
C LYS A 280 8.97 23.08 -22.74
N ASN A 281 8.29 23.07 -21.60
CA ASN A 281 6.96 23.65 -21.43
C ASN A 281 6.93 24.99 -20.67
N LYS A 282 8.03 25.76 -20.62
CA LYS A 282 8.09 27.04 -19.88
C LYS A 282 7.00 28.05 -20.24
N LYS A 283 6.47 27.99 -21.47
CA LYS A 283 5.42 28.87 -21.97
C LYS A 283 4.01 28.35 -21.69
N ASN A 284 3.84 27.04 -21.47
CA ASN A 284 2.55 26.45 -21.12
C ASN A 284 2.43 26.51 -19.58
N GLU A 285 1.74 27.54 -19.09
CA GLU A 285 1.62 27.80 -17.64
C GLU A 285 1.01 26.62 -16.88
N ARG A 286 0.02 25.94 -17.47
CA ARG A 286 -0.65 24.79 -16.86
C ARG A 286 0.35 23.65 -16.63
N ILE A 287 1.03 23.22 -17.67
CA ILE A 287 2.03 22.14 -17.59
C ILE A 287 3.17 22.57 -16.66
N ALA A 288 3.68 23.80 -16.79
CA ALA A 288 4.73 24.33 -15.94
C ALA A 288 4.39 24.27 -14.44
N VAL A 289 3.17 24.69 -14.06
CA VAL A 289 2.69 24.62 -12.67
C VAL A 289 2.55 23.17 -12.21
N SER A 290 2.05 22.27 -13.05
CA SER A 290 1.92 20.84 -12.72
C SER A 290 3.29 20.20 -12.49
N VAL A 291 4.30 20.53 -13.30
CA VAL A 291 5.68 20.07 -13.08
C VAL A 291 6.24 20.57 -11.74
N ILE A 292 6.05 21.85 -11.42
CA ILE A 292 6.53 22.43 -10.16
C ILE A 292 5.88 21.74 -8.96
N LYS A 293 4.58 21.49 -9.02
CA LYS A 293 3.86 20.75 -7.96
C LYS A 293 4.38 19.32 -7.80
N SER A 294 4.66 18.63 -8.90
CA SER A 294 5.23 17.27 -8.85
C SER A 294 6.64 17.26 -8.28
N LEU A 295 7.50 18.20 -8.68
CA LEU A 295 8.83 18.38 -8.11
C LEU A 295 8.77 18.75 -6.62
N GLU A 296 7.83 19.58 -6.20
CA GLU A 296 7.59 19.90 -4.80
C GLU A 296 7.29 18.63 -3.98
N ARG A 297 6.39 17.76 -4.48
CA ARG A 297 6.04 16.48 -3.82
C ARG A 297 7.25 15.55 -3.72
N ILE A 298 7.97 15.36 -4.82
CA ILE A 298 9.21 14.55 -4.85
C ILE A 298 10.24 15.11 -3.87
N GLY A 299 10.49 16.41 -3.88
CA GLY A 299 11.44 17.05 -2.96
C GLY A 299 11.02 16.91 -1.50
N ILE A 300 9.73 16.97 -1.17
CA ILE A 300 9.25 16.74 0.21
C ILE A 300 9.44 15.28 0.63
N MET A 301 9.04 14.32 -0.21
CA MET A 301 9.11 12.88 0.11
C MET A 301 10.55 12.37 0.23
N ASN A 302 11.44 12.82 -0.66
CA ASN A 302 12.86 12.42 -0.63
C ASN A 302 13.72 13.30 0.29
N ARG A 303 13.12 14.26 1.02
CA ARG A 303 13.82 15.22 1.91
C ARG A 303 14.86 16.08 1.18
N GLY A 304 14.54 16.47 -0.04
CA GLY A 304 15.36 17.23 -0.96
C GLY A 304 15.49 16.52 -2.30
N PHE A 305 16.04 17.25 -3.28
CA PHE A 305 16.43 16.68 -4.57
C PHE A 305 17.73 15.90 -4.48
N LYS A 306 17.84 14.89 -5.35
CA LYS A 306 19.05 14.08 -5.50
C LYS A 306 20.17 14.91 -6.10
N PHE A 307 19.86 15.73 -7.10
CA PHE A 307 20.85 16.54 -7.79
C PHE A 307 20.77 18.01 -7.35
N ILE A 308 21.90 18.56 -6.90
CA ILE A 308 21.99 20.00 -6.54
C ILE A 308 21.66 20.87 -7.76
N SER A 309 22.03 20.42 -8.96
CA SER A 309 21.77 21.12 -10.22
C SER A 309 20.29 21.35 -10.49
N THR A 310 19.39 20.55 -9.90
CA THR A 310 17.94 20.74 -10.01
C THR A 310 17.49 22.05 -9.37
N TYR A 311 18.02 22.39 -8.19
CA TYR A 311 17.75 23.69 -7.58
C TYR A 311 18.23 24.84 -8.47
N SER A 312 19.45 24.75 -8.99
CA SER A 312 20.01 25.77 -9.88
C SER A 312 19.17 25.96 -11.14
N LYS A 313 18.75 24.87 -11.78
CA LYS A 313 17.90 24.91 -12.99
C LYS A 313 16.52 25.50 -12.69
N LEU A 314 15.93 25.21 -11.54
CA LEU A 314 14.65 25.80 -11.13
C LEU A 314 14.77 27.31 -10.86
N ILE A 315 15.88 27.76 -10.26
CA ILE A 315 16.15 29.18 -10.01
C ILE A 315 16.42 29.92 -11.33
N GLU A 316 17.24 29.35 -12.22
CA GLU A 316 17.49 29.92 -13.54
C GLU A 316 16.18 30.03 -14.33
N ALA A 317 15.38 28.97 -14.29
CA ALA A 317 14.10 28.97 -14.96
C ALA A 317 13.10 29.94 -14.31
N SER A 318 13.10 30.12 -12.98
CA SER A 318 12.26 31.11 -12.30
C SER A 318 12.57 32.54 -12.75
N ALA A 319 13.86 32.86 -12.93
CA ALA A 319 14.30 34.16 -13.43
C ALA A 319 13.85 34.42 -14.87
N SER A 320 13.76 33.37 -15.69
CA SER A 320 13.35 33.47 -17.09
C SER A 320 11.83 33.54 -17.32
N VAL A 321 11.02 33.06 -16.36
CA VAL A 321 9.58 32.93 -16.53
C VAL A 321 8.88 34.24 -16.17
N LYS A 322 8.10 34.78 -17.12
CA LYS A 322 7.31 36.02 -16.93
C LYS A 322 5.98 35.79 -16.20
N SER A 323 5.48 34.55 -16.18
CA SER A 323 4.19 34.22 -15.57
C SER A 323 4.24 34.32 -14.06
N ARG A 324 3.40 35.19 -13.49
CA ARG A 324 3.24 35.35 -12.04
C ARG A 324 2.71 34.07 -11.39
N MET A 325 1.88 33.31 -12.09
CA MET A 325 1.34 32.04 -11.57
C MET A 325 2.45 31.01 -11.36
N VAL A 326 3.34 30.87 -12.36
CA VAL A 326 4.49 29.95 -12.29
C VAL A 326 5.51 30.42 -11.24
N GLN A 327 5.78 31.72 -11.15
CA GLN A 327 6.64 32.28 -10.10
C GLN A 327 6.11 31.99 -8.70
N ASN A 328 4.82 32.25 -8.45
CA ASN A 328 4.18 31.95 -7.17
C ASN A 328 4.23 30.45 -6.82
N ALA A 329 4.07 29.58 -7.83
CA ALA A 329 4.19 28.14 -7.64
C ALA A 329 5.62 27.73 -7.23
N LEU A 330 6.65 28.31 -7.86
CA LEU A 330 8.06 28.06 -7.52
C LEU A 330 8.40 28.53 -6.11
N GLU A 331 8.01 29.76 -5.75
CA GLU A 331 8.23 30.30 -4.40
C GLU A 331 7.57 29.43 -3.33
N ARG A 332 6.34 28.98 -3.58
CA ARG A 332 5.63 28.06 -2.68
C ARG A 332 6.38 26.74 -2.55
N ALA A 333 6.79 26.15 -3.67
CA ALA A 333 7.53 24.89 -3.68
C ALA A 333 8.83 24.99 -2.88
N PHE A 334 9.66 26.02 -3.11
CA PHE A 334 10.90 26.22 -2.35
C PHE A 334 10.65 26.42 -0.86
N ARG A 335 9.63 27.19 -0.50
CA ARG A 335 9.26 27.43 0.90
C ARG A 335 8.84 26.13 1.59
N ASN A 336 8.03 25.30 0.93
CA ASN A 336 7.54 24.05 1.49
C ASN A 336 8.66 23.02 1.62
N MET A 337 9.47 22.83 0.58
CA MET A 337 10.65 21.96 0.64
C MET A 337 11.62 22.39 1.75
N GLY A 338 11.92 23.69 1.88
CA GLY A 338 12.80 24.21 2.93
C GLY A 338 12.30 23.95 4.35
N LYS A 339 10.98 24.01 4.60
CA LYS A 339 10.38 23.66 5.89
C LYS A 339 10.56 22.18 6.24
N HIS A 340 10.38 21.29 5.26
CA HIS A 340 10.49 19.84 5.47
C HIS A 340 11.93 19.38 5.67
N ILE A 341 12.89 19.95 4.93
CA ILE A 341 14.32 19.65 5.10
C ILE A 341 14.82 20.02 6.50
N LYS A 342 14.42 21.19 7.03
CA LYS A 342 14.80 21.62 8.39
C LYS A 342 14.25 20.69 9.48
N LYS A 343 13.00 20.25 9.35
CA LYS A 343 12.38 19.30 10.31
C LYS A 343 13.07 17.94 10.32
N GLY A 344 13.60 17.49 9.18
CA GLY A 344 14.30 16.20 9.07
C GLY A 344 15.68 16.17 9.73
N ARG A 345 16.34 17.32 9.93
CA ARG A 345 17.66 17.39 10.59
C ARG A 345 17.61 17.43 12.12
N ASN A 346 16.44 17.72 12.69
CA ASN A 346 16.24 17.85 14.14
C ASN A 346 15.68 16.57 14.80
N LYS A 347 15.64 15.45 14.07
CA LYS A 347 15.23 14.13 14.56
C LYS A 347 16.39 13.16 14.43
#